data_AF-A0A3M1S8U9-F1
#
_entry.id   AF-A0A3M1S8U9-F1
#
_cell.length_a   1.000
_cell.length_b   1.000
_cell.length_c   1.000
_cell.angle_alpha   90.00
_cell.angle_beta   90.00
_cell.angle_gamma   90.00
#
_symmetry.space_group_name_H-M   'P 1'
#
loop_
_entity.id
_entity.type
_entity.pdbx_description
1 polymer ?
#
loop_
_entity_poly.entity_id
_entity_poly.type
_entity_poly.pdbx_seq_one_letter_code
_entity_poly.pdbx_strand_id
1 'polypeptide(L)' 'MQQRSLKDRVEEMEREEIKKALRHCRGVKARAARELGITERMIRYKIKKYGIKRKEVERI' A
#
# COMPACT_ATOMS: atom_id res chain seq x y z
N MET A 1 -22.70 16.11 -5.98
CA MET A 1 -21.42 15.37 -5.93
C MET A 1 -21.40 14.62 -4.60
N GLN A 2 -21.42 13.29 -4.59
CA GLN A 2 -21.32 12.52 -3.34
C GLN A 2 -19.89 12.62 -2.80
N GLN A 3 -19.72 13.17 -1.60
CA GLN A 3 -18.43 13.27 -0.95
C GLN A 3 -18.05 11.88 -0.41
N ARG A 4 -16.88 11.36 -0.82
CA ARG A 4 -16.36 10.09 -0.28
C ARG A 4 -16.24 10.19 1.24
N SER A 5 -16.58 9.12 1.96
CA SER A 5 -16.50 9.12 3.42
C SER A 5 -15.05 9.33 3.88
N LEU A 6 -14.86 9.77 5.13
CA LEU A 6 -13.52 9.87 5.72
C LEU A 6 -12.79 8.52 5.65
N LYS A 7 -13.53 7.43 5.87
CA LYS A 7 -13.02 6.06 5.77
C LYS A 7 -12.46 5.77 4.39
N ASP A 8 -13.19 6.09 3.32
CA ASP A 8 -12.76 5.84 1.95
C ASP A 8 -11.49 6.63 1.60
N ARG A 9 -11.42 7.89 2.04
CA ARG A 9 -10.25 8.75 1.82
C ARG A 9 -9.00 8.22 2.53
N VAL A 10 -9.16 7.74 3.77
CA VAL A 10 -8.06 7.13 4.53
C VAL A 10 -7.60 5.83 3.86
N GLU A 11 -8.52 5.01 3.38
CA GLU A 11 -8.18 3.77 2.67
C GLU A 11 -7.46 4.01 1.35
N GLU A 12 -7.86 5.05 0.60
CA GLU A 12 -7.19 5.45 -0.63
C GLU A 12 -5.78 5.98 -0.35
N MET A 13 -5.62 6.85 0.64
CA MET A 13 -4.31 7.34 1.08
C MET A 13 -3.40 6.18 1.51
N GLU A 14 -3.91 5.27 2.34
CA GLU A 14 -3.15 4.11 2.80
C GLU A 14 -2.74 3.20 1.63
N ARG A 15 -3.65 2.96 0.67
CA ARG A 15 -3.34 2.17 -0.53
C ARG A 15 -2.21 2.80 -1.33
N GLU A 16 -2.21 4.11 -1.53
CA GLU A 16 -1.19 4.80 -2.31
C GLU A 16 0.17 4.82 -1.60
N GLU A 17 0.21 5.01 -0.28
CA GLU A 17 1.46 4.93 0.49
C GLU A 17 2.07 3.52 0.44
N ILE A 18 1.26 2.47 0.52
CA ILE A 18 1.75 1.09 0.36
C ILE A 18 2.33 0.87 -1.04
N LYS A 19 1.68 1.36 -2.08
CA LYS A 19 2.22 1.25 -3.46
C LYS A 19 3.54 2.01 -3.61
N LYS A 20 3.65 3.23 -3.06
CA LYS A 20 4.89 4.02 -3.08
C LYS A 20 6.04 3.28 -2.40
N ALA A 21 5.85 2.83 -1.16
CA ALA A 21 6.86 2.09 -0.42
C ALA A 21 7.26 0.80 -1.14
N LEU A 22 6.28 0.06 -1.69
CA LEU A 22 6.59 -1.14 -2.47
C LEU A 22 7.38 -0.80 -3.76
N ARG A 23 7.13 0.33 -4.44
CA ARG A 23 7.91 0.78 -5.60
C ARG A 23 9.35 1.12 -5.20
N HIS A 24 9.53 1.98 -4.19
CA HIS A 24 10.85 2.35 -3.68
C HIS A 24 11.67 1.12 -3.24
N CYS A 25 11.00 0.14 -2.66
CA CYS A 25 11.61 -1.10 -2.20
C CYS A 25 11.70 -2.19 -3.26
N ARG A 26 11.44 -1.91 -4.55
CA ARG A 26 11.47 -2.89 -5.66
C ARG A 26 10.64 -4.15 -5.38
N GLY A 27 9.47 -3.97 -4.77
CA GLY A 27 8.54 -5.04 -4.39
C GLY A 27 8.92 -5.84 -3.13
N VAL A 28 10.03 -5.51 -2.46
CA VAL A 28 10.45 -6.20 -1.23
C VAL A 28 9.57 -5.80 -0.05
N LYS A 29 8.57 -6.65 0.26
CA LYS A 29 7.55 -6.40 1.30
C LYS A 29 8.14 -6.08 2.67
N ALA A 30 9.19 -6.81 3.09
CA ALA A 30 9.86 -6.56 4.37
C ALA A 30 10.52 -5.18 4.43
N ARG A 31 11.10 -4.69 3.32
CA ARG A 31 11.66 -3.33 3.25
C ARG A 31 10.56 -2.28 3.25
N ALA A 32 9.52 -2.47 2.46
CA ALA A 32 8.38 -1.55 2.41
C ALA A 32 7.65 -1.46 3.77
N ALA A 33 7.54 -2.58 4.51
CA ALA A 33 6.96 -2.57 5.85
C ALA A 33 7.80 -1.74 6.83
N ARG A 34 9.13 -1.89 6.79
CA ARG A 34 10.06 -1.07 7.59
C ARG A 34 9.97 0.41 7.24
N GLU A 35 9.91 0.75 5.95
CA GLU A 35 9.74 2.14 5.47
C GLU A 35 8.44 2.76 6.00
N LEU A 36 7.35 1.99 6.05
CA LEU A 36 6.05 2.43 6.56
C LEU A 36 5.91 2.33 8.08
N GLY A 37 6.94 1.88 8.81
CA GLY A 37 6.87 1.71 10.27
C GLY A 37 5.89 0.64 10.75
N ILE A 38 5.60 -0.37 9.92
CA ILE A 38 4.68 -1.47 10.26
C ILE A 38 5.34 -2.84 10.13
N THR A 39 4.66 -3.87 10.62
CA THR A 39 5.14 -5.25 10.47
C THR A 39 4.90 -5.78 9.06
N GLU A 40 5.75 -6.73 8.63
CA GLU A 40 5.56 -7.41 7.33
C GLU A 40 4.24 -8.20 7.28
N ARG A 41 3.72 -8.65 8.43
CA ARG A 41 2.39 -9.28 8.49
C ARG A 41 1.30 -8.26 8.15
N MET A 42 1.38 -7.04 8.70
CA MET A 42 0.43 -5.98 8.44
C MET A 42 0.45 -5.55 6.97
N ILE A 43 1.64 -5.40 6.36
CA ILE A 43 1.72 -5.04 4.94
C ILE A 43 1.12 -6.14 4.05
N ARG A 44 1.35 -7.42 4.36
CA ARG A 44 0.72 -8.55 3.63
C ARG A 44 -0.80 -8.48 3.67
N TYR A 45 -1.38 -8.21 4.84
CA TYR A 45 -2.83 -8.06 4.96
C TYR A 45 -3.36 -6.86 4.18
N LYS A 46 -2.69 -5.71 4.26
CA LYS A 46 -3.13 -4.50 3.53
C LYS A 46 -3.00 -4.66 2.02
N ILE A 47 -1.95 -5.32 1.52
CA ILE A 47 -1.82 -5.70 0.10
C ILE A 47 -3.02 -6.54 -0.35
N LYS A 48 -3.40 -7.55 0.46
CA LYS A 48 -4.57 -8.39 0.17
C LYS A 48 -5.88 -7.59 0.24
N LYS A 49 -6.06 -6.76 1.28
CA LYS A 49 -7.24 -5.90 1.49
C LYS A 49 -7.46 -4.96 0.30
N TYR A 50 -6.41 -4.30 -0.17
CA TYR A 50 -6.49 -3.30 -1.24
C TYR A 50 -6.28 -3.87 -2.64
N GLY A 51 -6.10 -5.19 -2.76
CA GLY A 51 -5.91 -5.86 -4.04
C GLY A 51 -4.71 -5.35 -4.84
N ILE A 52 -3.63 -4.92 -4.16
CA ILE A 52 -2.45 -4.35 -4.81
C ILE A 52 -1.73 -5.43 -5.61
N LYS A 53 -1.73 -5.29 -6.94
CA LYS A 53 -1.10 -6.24 -7.85
C LYS A 53 0.34 -5.84 -8.14
N ARG A 54 1.18 -6.83 -8.39
CA ARG A 54 2.60 -6.65 -8.71
C ARG A 54 2.83 -5.67 -9.87
N LYS A 55 1.99 -5.74 -10.91
CA LYS A 55 1.97 -4.80 -12.05
C LYS A 55 1.77 -3.31 -11.70
N GLU A 56 1.12 -3.01 -10.56
CA GLU A 56 0.93 -1.62 -10.09
C GLU A 56 2.20 -1.06 -9.42
N VAL A 57 3.15 -1.93 -9.12
CA VAL A 57 4.38 -1.63 -8.39
C VAL A 57 5.64 -1.77 -9.26
N GLU A 58 5.57 -2.53 -10.36
CA GLU A 58 6.70 -2.78 -11.25
C GLU A 58 6.85 -1.78 -12.41
N ARG A 59 5.92 -0.84 -12.56
CA ARG A 59 6.06 0.24 -13.55
C ARG A 59 7.11 1.24 -13.03
N ILE A 60 8.35 1.01 -13.48
CA ILE A 60 9.50 1.91 -13.38
C ILE A 60 9.38 2.95 -14.50
#